data_AF-U2G8A3-F1
#
_entry.id   AF-U2G8A3-F1
#
_cell.length_a   1.000
_cell.length_b   1.000
_cell.length_c   1.000
_cell.angle_alpha   90.00
_cell.angle_beta   90.00
_cell.angle_gamma   90.00
#
_symmetry.space_group_name_H-M   'P 1'
#
loop_
_entity.id
_entity.type
_entity.pdbx_description
1 polymer ?
#
loop_
_entity_poly.entity_id
_entity_poly.type
_entity_poly.pdbx_seq_one_letter_code
_entity_poly.pdbx_strand_id
1 'polypeptide(L)'
;MAQAKSSYDYVNNANFTKYSNTEMSKDFYRQAVKALNSAYDVVTEAKFILQNLKNDFGCESEFIKEICLQILDIEMTPYEHQEVAKMIESYSSIA
;
A
#
# COMPACT_ATOMS: atom_id res chain seq x y z
N MET A 1 3.78 -18.44 13.99
CA MET A 1 3.65 -17.63 12.76
C MET A 1 3.88 -16.18 13.17
N ALA A 2 4.81 -15.50 12.50
CA ALA A 2 5.43 -14.26 12.97
C ALA A 2 4.45 -13.08 13.04
N GLN A 3 4.55 -12.28 14.10
CA GLN A 3 3.87 -11.00 14.27
C GLN A 3 4.43 -10.00 13.24
N ALA A 4 3.70 -9.73 12.17
CA ALA A 4 3.95 -8.55 11.34
C ALA A 4 3.61 -7.29 12.15
N LYS A 5 4.52 -6.32 12.22
CA LYS A 5 4.37 -5.11 13.05
C LYS A 5 4.36 -3.82 12.24
N SER A 6 4.66 -3.87 10.95
CA SER A 6 4.72 -2.70 10.06
C SER A 6 4.29 -3.04 8.63
N SER A 7 3.94 -2.02 7.83
CA SER A 7 3.66 -2.21 6.39
C SER A 7 4.83 -2.88 5.64
N TYR A 8 6.06 -2.62 6.07
CA TYR A 8 7.28 -3.24 5.53
C TYR A 8 7.25 -4.76 5.61
N ASP A 9 6.86 -5.31 6.76
CA ASP A 9 6.79 -6.76 6.97
C ASP A 9 5.76 -7.41 6.04
N TYR A 10 4.62 -6.74 5.82
CA TYR A 10 3.54 -7.25 4.98
C TYR A 10 3.90 -7.23 3.49
N VAL A 11 4.41 -6.11 2.97
CA VAL A 11 4.83 -6.01 1.56
C VAL A 11 5.99 -6.97 1.28
N ASN A 12 6.95 -7.13 2.21
CA ASN A 12 8.01 -8.12 2.02
C ASN A 12 7.49 -9.56 2.00
N ASN A 13 6.49 -9.89 2.80
CA ASN A 13 5.83 -11.19 2.70
C ASN A 13 5.16 -11.38 1.33
N ALA A 14 4.52 -10.34 0.78
CA ALA A 14 3.99 -10.35 -0.57
C ALA A 14 5.11 -10.66 -1.60
N ASN A 15 6.21 -9.90 -1.55
CA ASN A 15 7.36 -10.06 -2.44
C ASN A 15 8.03 -11.44 -2.33
N PHE A 16 8.20 -11.95 -1.11
CA PHE A 16 8.90 -13.22 -0.85
C PHE A 16 8.10 -14.43 -1.34
N THR A 17 6.77 -14.32 -1.40
CA THR A 17 5.93 -15.39 -1.97
C THR A 17 6.08 -15.55 -3.48
N LYS A 18 6.83 -14.68 -4.19
CA LYS A 18 7.18 -14.81 -5.62
C LYS A 18 6.01 -14.89 -6.61
N TYR A 19 4.79 -14.55 -6.19
CA TYR A 19 3.63 -14.54 -7.07
C TYR A 19 2.95 -13.17 -7.06
N SER A 20 3.52 -12.23 -7.82
CA SER A 20 2.77 -11.10 -8.36
C SER A 20 1.43 -11.59 -8.90
N ASN A 21 0.34 -10.89 -8.60
CA ASN A 21 -1.04 -11.22 -9.00
C ASN A 21 -1.70 -12.44 -8.33
N THR A 22 -1.23 -12.93 -7.17
CA THR A 22 -2.02 -13.89 -6.37
C THR A 22 -2.94 -13.22 -5.35
N GLU A 23 -4.06 -13.88 -5.02
CA GLU A 23 -4.94 -13.44 -3.92
C GLU A 23 -4.20 -13.34 -2.58
N MET A 24 -3.21 -14.22 -2.34
CA MET A 24 -2.35 -14.12 -1.15
C MET A 24 -1.52 -12.84 -1.14
N SER A 25 -0.91 -12.47 -2.26
CA SER A 25 -0.19 -11.20 -2.39
C SER A 25 -1.13 -10.00 -2.20
N LYS A 26 -2.34 -10.04 -2.78
CA LYS A 26 -3.35 -8.99 -2.58
C LYS A 26 -3.72 -8.82 -1.10
N ASP A 27 -3.90 -9.93 -0.38
CA ASP A 27 -4.21 -9.92 1.05
C ASP A 27 -3.08 -9.35 1.91
N PHE A 28 -1.82 -9.54 1.52
CA PHE A 28 -0.69 -8.89 2.18
C PHE A 28 -0.71 -7.37 1.99
N TYR A 29 -1.02 -6.88 0.79
CA TYR A 29 -1.16 -5.45 0.54
C TYR A 29 -2.33 -4.84 1.32
N ARG A 30 -3.49 -5.52 1.39
CA ARG A 30 -4.62 -5.09 2.24
C ARG A 30 -4.23 -5.01 3.72
N GLN A 31 -3.43 -5.96 4.21
CA GLN A 31 -2.91 -5.92 5.57
C GLN A 31 -1.89 -4.80 5.79
N ALA A 32 -1.04 -4.51 4.80
CA ALA A 32 -0.12 -3.38 4.84
C ALA A 32 -0.88 -2.04 4.97
N VAL A 33 -1.98 -1.86 4.23
CA VAL A 33 -2.83 -0.67 4.36
C VAL A 33 -3.47 -0.59 5.75
N LYS A 34 -3.99 -1.71 6.28
CA LYS A 34 -4.54 -1.74 7.65
C LYS A 34 -3.52 -1.32 8.72
N ALA A 35 -2.24 -1.68 8.53
CA ALA A 35 -1.17 -1.33 9.45
C ALA A 35 -0.90 0.19 9.52
N LEU A 36 -1.29 0.96 8.49
CA LEU A 36 -1.15 2.41 8.48
C LEU A 36 -1.89 3.10 9.62
N ASN A 37 -3.01 2.55 10.11
CA ASN A 37 -3.73 3.10 11.27
C ASN A 37 -2.89 3.15 12.56
N SER A 38 -1.78 2.40 12.60
CA SER A 38 -0.84 2.37 13.72
C SER A 38 0.56 2.85 13.34
N ALA A 39 0.73 3.39 12.13
CA ALA A 39 2.02 3.86 11.65
C ALA A 39 2.45 5.11 12.40
N TYR A 40 3.75 5.18 12.69
CA TYR A 40 4.36 6.39 13.25
C TYR A 40 4.50 7.50 12.19
N ASP A 41 4.70 7.11 10.94
CA ASP A 41 4.81 8.01 9.78
C ASP A 41 4.00 7.43 8.61
N VAL A 42 2.75 7.85 8.51
CA VAL A 42 1.81 7.36 7.50
C VAL A 42 2.29 7.68 6.08
N VAL A 43 2.90 8.85 5.89
CA VAL A 43 3.36 9.31 4.56
C VAL A 43 4.48 8.41 4.03
N THR A 44 5.48 8.11 4.87
CA THR A 44 6.58 7.22 4.50
C THR A 44 6.09 5.80 4.23
N GLU A 45 5.21 5.26 5.07
CA GLU A 45 4.68 3.90 4.89
C GLU A 45 3.76 3.78 3.66
N ALA A 46 2.89 4.76 3.42
CA ALA A 46 2.04 4.80 2.23
C ALA A 46 2.87 4.87 0.94
N LYS A 47 3.93 5.70 0.92
CA LYS A 47 4.88 5.76 -0.21
C LYS A 47 5.51 4.41 -0.49
N PHE A 48 5.92 3.69 0.55
CA PHE A 48 6.52 2.37 0.42
C PHE A 48 5.53 1.35 -0.15
N ILE A 49 4.27 1.35 0.31
CA ILE A 49 3.22 0.49 -0.23
C ILE A 49 3.00 0.79 -1.72
N LEU A 50 2.79 2.06 -2.09
CA LEU A 50 2.51 2.47 -3.47
C LEU A 50 3.66 2.10 -4.42
N GLN A 51 4.92 2.27 -4.02
CA GLN A 51 6.07 1.93 -4.85
C GLN A 51 6.13 0.43 -5.17
N ASN A 52 5.90 -0.43 -4.19
CA ASN A 52 5.92 -1.88 -4.42
C ASN A 52 4.66 -2.35 -5.15
N LEU A 53 3.50 -1.76 -4.85
CA LEU A 53 2.24 -2.07 -5.53
C LEU A 53 2.37 -1.88 -7.06
N LYS A 54 3.05 -0.82 -7.50
CA LYS A 54 3.33 -0.59 -8.93
C LYS A 54 4.18 -1.70 -9.55
N ASN A 55 5.22 -2.11 -8.84
CA ASN A 55 6.16 -3.11 -9.35
C ASN A 55 5.49 -4.49 -9.46
N ASP A 56 4.63 -4.83 -8.50
CA ASP A 56 4.02 -6.15 -8.42
C ASP A 56 2.73 -6.27 -9.22
N PHE A 57 1.95 -5.18 -9.33
CA PHE A 57 0.59 -5.20 -9.86
C PHE A 57 0.36 -4.16 -10.96
N GLY A 58 1.40 -3.61 -11.59
CA GLY A 58 1.30 -2.49 -12.54
C GLY A 58 0.30 -2.63 -13.70
N CYS A 59 -0.17 -3.84 -14.02
CA CYS A 59 -1.21 -4.10 -15.03
C CYS A 59 -2.63 -4.35 -14.45
N GLU A 60 -2.77 -4.47 -13.13
CA GLU A 60 -4.02 -4.78 -12.41
C GLU A 60 -4.68 -3.49 -11.88
N SER A 61 -5.22 -2.69 -12.81
CA SER A 61 -5.74 -1.35 -12.52
C SER A 61 -6.86 -1.32 -11.47
N GLU A 62 -7.72 -2.34 -11.41
CA GLU A 62 -8.79 -2.43 -10.41
C GLU A 62 -8.24 -2.62 -9.00
N PHE A 63 -7.27 -3.51 -8.81
CA PHE A 63 -6.66 -3.78 -7.51
C PHE A 63 -5.81 -2.60 -7.03
N ILE A 64 -5.06 -1.98 -7.94
CA ILE A 64 -4.35 -0.73 -7.64
C ILE A 64 -5.31 0.33 -7.12
N LYS A 65 -6.45 0.52 -7.80
CA LYS A 65 -7.46 1.50 -7.41
C LYS A 65 -8.08 1.17 -6.06
N GLU A 66 -8.34 -0.11 -5.78
CA GLU A 66 -8.80 -0.60 -4.49
C GLU A 66 -7.84 -0.16 -3.37
N ILE A 67 -6.54 -0.44 -3.51
CA ILE A 67 -5.53 -0.10 -2.49
C ILE A 67 -5.39 1.42 -2.31
N CYS A 68 -5.36 2.20 -3.41
CA CYS A 68 -5.31 3.65 -3.31
C CYS A 68 -6.50 4.24 -2.55
N LEU A 69 -7.72 3.73 -2.79
CA LEU A 69 -8.91 4.17 -2.06
C LEU A 69 -8.84 3.80 -0.58
N GLN A 70 -8.38 2.59 -0.25
CA GLN A 70 -8.22 2.18 1.15
C GLN A 70 -7.18 3.02 1.89
N ILE A 71 -6.08 3.42 1.23
CA ILE A 71 -5.07 4.31 1.81
C ILE A 71 -5.67 5.68 2.14
N LEU A 72 -6.52 6.22 1.26
CA LEU A 72 -7.18 7.52 1.48
C LEU A 72 -8.23 7.49 2.61
N ASP A 73 -8.76 6.31 2.93
CA ASP A 73 -9.76 6.11 4.00
C ASP A 73 -9.13 5.95 5.39
N ILE A 74 -7.79 5.86 5.48
CA ILE A 74 -7.08 5.78 6.77
C ILE A 74 -7.21 7.10 7.55
N GLU A 75 -7.36 7.00 8.86
CA GLU A 75 -7.33 8.17 9.74
C GLU A 75 -5.94 8.83 9.70
N MET A 76 -5.89 10.06 9.20
CA MET A 76 -4.66 10.82 8.96
C MET A 76 -4.86 12.28 9.36
N THR A 77 -3.77 12.97 9.70
CA THR A 77 -3.81 14.42 9.79
C THR A 77 -4.07 15.04 8.41
N PRO A 78 -4.60 16.28 8.33
CA PRO A 78 -4.81 16.96 7.05
C PRO A 78 -3.55 17.08 6.19
N TYR A 79 -2.37 17.23 6.82
CA TYR A 79 -1.09 17.28 6.13
C TYR A 79 -0.73 15.92 5.51
N GLU A 80 -0.81 14.84 6.29
CA GLU A 80 -0.52 13.49 5.81
C GLU A 80 -1.48 13.10 4.67
N HIS A 81 -2.77 13.37 4.83
CA HIS A 81 -3.77 13.12 3.79
C HIS A 81 -3.43 13.90 2.51
N GLN A 82 -3.02 15.17 2.61
CA GLN A 82 -2.62 15.96 1.44
C GLN A 82 -1.40 15.36 0.73
N GLU A 83 -0.38 14.94 1.46
CA GLU A 83 0.84 14.36 0.87
C GLU A 83 0.54 12.99 0.22
N VAL A 84 -0.26 12.16 0.88
CA VAL A 84 -0.69 10.85 0.36
C VAL A 84 -1.54 11.02 -0.90
N ALA A 85 -2.48 11.97 -0.92
CA ALA A 85 -3.31 12.26 -2.09
C ALA A 85 -2.48 12.69 -3.30
N LYS A 86 -1.46 13.55 -3.10
CA LYS A 86 -0.52 13.93 -4.17
C LYS A 86 0.25 12.73 -4.73
N MET A 87 0.68 11.81 -3.86
CA MET A 87 1.38 10.60 -4.30
C MET A 87 0.48 9.69 -5.14
N ILE A 88 -0.78 9.52 -4.74
CA ILE A 88 -1.78 8.74 -5.49
C ILE A 88 -2.12 9.41 -6.82
N GLU A 89 -2.31 10.73 -6.85
CA GLU A 89 -2.55 11.47 -8.10
C GLU A 89 -1.38 11.33 -9.07
N SER A 90 -0.14 11.45 -8.56
CA SER A 90 1.07 11.22 -9.35
C SER A 90 1.16 9.77 -9.84
N TYR A 91 0.72 8.80 -9.03
CA TYR A 91 0.64 7.40 -9.41
C TYR A 91 -0.35 7.18 -10.57
N SER A 92 -1.57 7.74 -10.47
CA SER A 92 -2.63 7.62 -11.48
C SER A 92 -2.34 8.38 -12.77
N SER A 93 -1.52 9.43 -12.72
CA SER A 93 -1.14 10.21 -13.91
C SER A 93 -0.06 9.51 -14.76
N ILE A 94 0.57 8.45 -14.24
CA ILE A 94 1.67 7.71 -14.90
C ILE A 94 1.22 6.32 -15.37
N ALA A 95 0.06 5.83 -14.91
CA ALA A 95 -0.53 4.55 -15.31
C ALA A 95 -1.48 4.72 -16.51
#